data_AF-A0A6M5IXA0-F1
#
_entry.id   AF-A0A6M5IXA0-F1
#
_cell.length_a   1.000
_cell.length_b   1.000
_cell.length_c   1.000
_cell.angle_alpha   90.00
_cell.angle_beta   90.00
_cell.angle_gamma   90.00
#
_symmetry.space_group_name_H-M   'P 1'
#
loop_
_entity.id
_entity.type
_entity.pdbx_description
1 polymer ?
#
loop_
_entity_poly.entity_id
_entity_poly.type
_entity_poly.pdbx_seq_one_letter_code
_entity_poly.pdbx_strand_id
1 'polypeptide(L)'
;MALVTDIRAARSHAAVSPVTPEATSVAEVTWASPEAKLWVGSRRGEYAGMIEYTQGHFVVAGPTGRRLGSYSDLAQAMAVAEQGARHSRLTETLLSNVALASAVMALSVAGVSLSMIAA
;
A
#
# COMPACT_ATOMS: atom_id res chain seq x y z
N MET A 1 -25.60 -69.24 17.52
CA MET A 1 -25.05 -69.03 16.17
C MET A 1 -26.07 -68.19 15.41
N ALA A 2 -25.64 -67.02 14.90
CA ALA A 2 -26.45 -65.90 14.37
C ALA A 2 -27.26 -65.15 15.45
N LEU A 3 -27.38 -63.82 15.50
CA LEU A 3 -26.96 -62.75 14.60
C LEU A 3 -26.83 -61.48 15.48
N VAL A 4 -25.63 -60.94 15.64
CA VAL A 4 -25.39 -59.70 16.39
C VAL A 4 -24.92 -58.65 15.39
N THR A 5 -25.65 -57.53 15.37
CA THR A 5 -25.25 -56.21 14.89
C THR A 5 -25.24 -55.98 13.38
N ASP A 6 -26.25 -55.25 12.91
CA ASP A 6 -26.10 -54.32 11.79
C ASP A 6 -26.78 -53.00 12.18
N ILE A 7 -26.07 -52.14 12.93
CA ILE A 7 -26.44 -50.74 13.11
C ILE A 7 -25.85 -49.98 11.92
N ARG A 8 -26.55 -50.02 10.79
CA ARG A 8 -26.29 -49.15 9.65
C ARG A 8 -27.28 -47.99 9.67
N ALA A 9 -27.01 -47.00 10.52
CA ALA A 9 -27.59 -45.68 10.40
C ALA A 9 -26.45 -44.72 10.03
N ALA A 10 -26.28 -44.53 8.72
CA ALA A 10 -25.40 -43.53 8.15
C ALA A 10 -25.85 -42.15 8.66
N ARG A 11 -25.16 -41.67 9.70
CA ARG A 11 -25.21 -40.27 10.09
C ARG A 11 -24.49 -39.51 8.98
N SER A 12 -25.25 -39.02 8.01
CA SER A 12 -24.79 -38.08 6.99
C SER A 12 -24.34 -36.80 7.70
N HIS A 13 -23.12 -36.78 8.24
CA HIS A 13 -22.42 -35.54 8.45
C HIS A 13 -22.26 -34.94 7.05
N ALA A 14 -23.09 -33.93 6.77
CA ALA A 14 -22.83 -33.00 5.70
C ALA A 14 -21.35 -32.64 5.78
N ALA A 15 -20.61 -33.01 4.74
CA ALA A 15 -19.25 -32.55 4.56
C ALA A 15 -19.32 -31.03 4.50
N VAL A 16 -19.12 -30.39 5.64
CA VAL A 16 -18.72 -29.00 5.69
C VAL A 16 -17.33 -29.04 5.06
N SER A 17 -17.29 -28.82 3.75
CA SER A 17 -16.04 -28.59 3.03
C SER A 17 -15.25 -27.58 3.85
N PRO A 18 -14.00 -27.88 4.25
CA PRO A 18 -13.18 -26.87 4.87
C PRO A 18 -13.13 -25.70 3.90
N VAL A 19 -13.67 -24.56 4.33
CA VAL A 19 -13.43 -23.29 3.64
C VAL A 19 -11.95 -23.02 3.85
N THR A 20 -11.12 -23.57 2.97
CA THR A 20 -9.73 -23.16 2.84
C THR A 20 -9.78 -21.65 2.68
N PRO A 21 -9.23 -20.85 3.60
CA PRO A 21 -9.22 -19.41 3.44
C PRO A 21 -8.53 -19.15 2.10
N GLU A 22 -9.29 -18.68 1.12
CA GLU A 22 -8.79 -18.33 -0.19
C GLU A 22 -7.72 -17.28 0.07
N ALA A 23 -6.46 -17.70 -0.07
CA ALA A 23 -5.31 -16.85 0.13
C ALA A 23 -5.47 -15.69 -0.83
N THR A 24 -5.98 -14.56 -0.33
CA THR A 24 -6.23 -13.38 -1.12
C THR A 24 -4.88 -12.96 -1.67
N SER A 25 -4.63 -13.23 -2.95
CA SER A 25 -3.35 -12.89 -3.55
C SER A 25 -3.17 -11.39 -3.43
N VAL A 26 -2.18 -10.99 -2.64
CA VAL A 26 -1.79 -9.59 -2.50
C VAL A 26 -1.20 -9.23 -3.84
N ALA A 27 -2.02 -8.64 -4.72
CA ALA A 27 -1.53 -8.23 -6.04
C ALA A 27 -0.32 -7.34 -5.85
N GLU A 28 0.78 -7.68 -6.50
CA GLU A 28 2.04 -6.97 -6.44
C GLU A 28 1.96 -5.69 -7.27
N VAL A 29 2.83 -4.72 -6.98
CA VAL A 29 2.95 -3.51 -7.79
C VAL A 29 3.89 -3.82 -8.96
N THR A 30 3.41 -3.59 -10.18
CA THR A 30 4.23 -3.67 -11.39
C THR A 30 4.75 -2.28 -11.73
N TRP A 31 6.05 -2.18 -11.94
CA TRP A 31 6.74 -0.91 -12.20
C TRP A 31 7.08 -0.75 -13.69
N ALA A 32 6.85 0.45 -14.20
CA ALA A 32 7.31 0.88 -15.53
C ALA A 32 8.12 2.18 -15.40
N SER A 33 9.06 2.42 -16.32
CA SER A 33 9.82 3.68 -16.40
C SER A 33 9.53 4.36 -17.74
N PRO A 34 8.48 5.20 -17.81
CA PRO A 34 8.08 5.85 -19.06
C PRO A 34 9.03 6.98 -19.48
N GLU A 35 9.76 7.55 -18.53
CA GLU A 35 10.76 8.58 -18.76
C GLU A 35 12.00 8.30 -17.90
N ALA A 36 13.15 8.81 -18.33
CA ALA A 36 14.35 8.82 -17.50
C ALA A 36 14.05 9.47 -16.15
N LYS A 37 14.49 8.81 -15.07
CA LYS A 37 14.28 9.25 -13.68
C LYS A 37 12.84 9.20 -13.17
N LEU A 38 11.90 8.63 -13.93
CA LEU A 38 10.53 8.44 -13.49
C LEU A 38 10.17 6.96 -13.51
N TRP A 39 9.56 6.50 -12.42
CA TRP A 39 8.97 5.17 -12.30
C TRP A 39 7.51 5.30 -11.89
N VAL A 40 6.63 4.58 -12.58
CA VAL A 40 5.20 4.56 -12.30
C VAL A 40 4.82 3.15 -11.89
N GLY A 41 4.22 3.03 -10.71
CA GLY A 41 3.73 1.79 -10.16
C GLY A 41 2.28 1.59 -10.54
N SER A 42 1.94 0.38 -10.96
CA SER A 42 0.57 -0.03 -11.24
C SER A 42 0.23 -1.28 -10.43
N ARG A 43 -1.01 -1.40 -9.98
CA ARG A 43 -1.48 -2.56 -9.21
C ARG A 43 -2.87 -2.92 -9.70
N ARG A 44 -3.05 -4.12 -10.22
CA ARG A 44 -4.32 -4.57 -10.86
C ARG A 44 -4.82 -3.60 -11.94
N GLY A 45 -3.90 -2.97 -12.68
CA GLY A 45 -4.21 -1.99 -13.72
C GLY A 45 -4.48 -0.57 -13.22
N GLU A 46 -4.52 -0.35 -11.91
CA GLU A 46 -4.72 0.96 -11.30
C GLU A 46 -3.39 1.61 -10.91
N TYR A 47 -3.36 2.95 -10.86
CA TYR A 47 -2.20 3.71 -10.40
C TYR A 47 -1.92 3.42 -8.92
N ALA A 48 -0.70 2.96 -8.64
CA ALA A 48 -0.26 2.59 -7.29
C ALA A 48 0.73 3.61 -6.68
N GLY A 49 1.19 4.57 -7.47
CA GLY A 49 2.17 5.58 -7.05
C GLY A 49 3.22 5.83 -8.12
N MET A 50 4.14 6.75 -7.81
CA MET A 50 5.28 7.05 -8.65
C MET A 50 6.52 7.36 -7.82
N ILE A 51 7.67 7.23 -8.46
CA ILE A 51 8.97 7.59 -7.92
C ILE A 51 9.64 8.48 -8.95
N GLU A 52 10.12 9.64 -8.53
CA GLU A 52 10.87 10.56 -9.38
C GLU A 52 12.26 10.79 -8.79
N TYR A 53 13.30 10.64 -9.59
CA TYR A 53 14.65 10.99 -9.17
C TYR A 53 14.95 12.46 -9.50
N THR A 54 14.99 13.28 -8.46
CA THR A 54 15.22 14.71 -8.57
C THR A 54 16.15 15.19 -7.44
N GLN A 55 16.97 16.19 -7.73
CA GLN A 55 17.92 16.77 -6.76
C GLN A 55 18.81 15.75 -6.05
N GLY A 56 19.17 14.65 -6.71
CA GLY A 56 20.01 13.61 -6.12
C GLY A 56 19.27 12.57 -5.27
N HIS A 57 17.94 12.64 -5.19
CA HIS A 57 17.12 11.77 -4.35
C HIS A 57 15.91 11.19 -5.11
N PHE A 58 15.41 10.04 -4.66
CA PHE A 58 14.17 9.43 -5.09
C PHE A 58 13.01 9.96 -4.25
N VAL A 59 12.14 10.75 -4.86
CA VAL A 59 10.91 11.28 -4.26
C VAL A 59 9.78 10.30 -4.58
N VAL A 60 9.10 9.84 -3.54
CA VAL A 60 7.99 8.87 -3.67
C VAL A 60 6.66 9.58 -3.48
N ALA A 61 5.72 9.33 -4.39
CA ALA A 61 4.32 9.70 -4.24
C ALA A 61 3.44 8.45 -4.28
N GLY A 62 2.45 8.40 -3.38
CA GLY A 62 1.52 7.28 -3.28
C GLY A 62 0.36 7.35 -4.29
N PRO A 63 -0.62 6.44 -4.19
CA PRO A 63 -1.76 6.35 -5.11
C PRO A 63 -2.59 7.65 -5.22
N THR A 64 -2.60 8.47 -4.17
CA THR A 64 -3.33 9.75 -4.14
C THR A 64 -2.50 10.94 -4.62
N GLY A 65 -1.28 10.71 -5.13
CA GLY A 65 -0.31 11.76 -5.45
C GLY A 65 0.35 12.40 -4.22
N ARG A 66 -0.04 12.02 -3.00
CA ARG A 66 0.60 12.51 -1.78
C ARG A 66 2.03 11.99 -1.69
N ARG A 67 2.98 12.89 -1.45
CA ARG A 67 4.38 12.54 -1.19
C ARG A 67 4.48 11.67 0.07
N LEU A 68 5.12 10.52 -0.06
CA LEU A 68 5.38 9.56 1.03
C LEU A 68 6.77 9.75 1.64
N GLY A 69 7.73 10.26 0.87
CA GLY A 69 9.08 10.50 1.37
C GLY A 69 10.10 10.87 0.30
N SER A 70 11.36 10.88 0.71
CA SER A 70 12.54 11.11 -0.12
C SER A 70 13.65 10.17 0.33
N TYR A 71 14.30 9.48 -0.61
CA TYR A 71 15.26 8.43 -0.30
C TYR A 71 16.49 8.56 -1.18
N SER A 72 17.65 8.15 -0.67
CA SER A 72 18.88 8.10 -1.47
C SER A 72 18.99 6.83 -2.33
N ASP A 73 18.14 5.83 -2.06
CA ASP A 73 18.17 4.52 -2.69
C ASP A 73 16.81 4.18 -3.34
N LEU A 74 16.85 3.62 -4.55
CA LEU A 74 15.66 3.30 -5.32
C LEU A 74 14.90 2.12 -4.72
N ALA A 75 15.58 1.10 -4.20
CA ALA A 75 14.92 -0.07 -3.62
C ALA A 75 14.14 0.32 -2.36
N GLN A 76 14.70 1.21 -1.53
CA GLN A 76 13.99 1.81 -0.40
C GLN A 76 12.75 2.61 -0.85
N ALA A 77 12.89 3.41 -1.90
CA ALA A 77 11.78 4.17 -2.46
C ALA A 77 10.63 3.28 -2.97
N MET A 78 10.97 2.19 -3.68
CA MET A 78 10.00 1.19 -4.16
C MET A 78 9.29 0.47 -3.01
N ALA A 79 10.03 0.04 -1.98
CA ALA A 79 9.44 -0.60 -0.79
C ALA A 79 8.42 0.31 -0.09
N VAL A 80 8.73 1.59 0.05
CA VAL A 80 7.81 2.58 0.65
C VAL A 80 6.59 2.79 -0.23
N ALA A 81 6.76 2.89 -1.55
CA ALA A 81 5.64 3.04 -2.47
C ALA A 81 4.69 1.84 -2.42
N GLU A 82 5.23 0.62 -2.36
CA GLU A 82 4.44 -0.61 -2.20
C GLU A 82 3.67 -0.64 -0.89
N GLN A 83 4.29 -0.20 0.21
CA GLN A 83 3.60 -0.08 1.49
C GLN A 83 2.47 0.96 1.42
N GLY A 84 2.70 2.11 0.77
CA GLY A 84 1.68 3.13 0.54
C GLY A 84 0.50 2.64 -0.31
N ALA A 85 0.78 1.83 -1.32
CA ALA A 85 -0.23 1.19 -2.17
C ALA A 85 -1.07 0.14 -1.40
N ARG A 86 -0.50 -0.51 -0.37
CA ARG A 86 -1.24 -1.42 0.51
C ARG A 86 -2.15 -0.67 1.48
N HIS A 87 -1.68 0.44 2.04
CA HIS A 87 -2.43 1.21 3.04
C HIS A 87 -3.62 1.98 2.45
N SER A 88 -3.53 2.47 1.20
CA SER A 88 -4.65 3.18 0.56
C SER A 88 -5.90 2.30 0.42
N ARG A 89 -5.73 0.98 0.22
CA ARG A 89 -6.85 0.03 0.25
C ARG A 89 -7.54 -0.05 1.60
N LEU A 90 -6.77 -0.01 2.68
CA LEU A 90 -7.36 0.02 4.02
C LEU A 90 -8.16 1.30 4.20
N THR A 91 -7.66 2.42 3.68
CA THR A 91 -8.38 3.68 3.75
C THR A 91 -9.65 3.66 2.89
N GLU A 92 -9.70 3.02 1.72
CA GLU A 92 -10.97 2.83 0.99
C GLU A 92 -11.96 1.92 1.73
N THR A 93 -11.50 0.81 2.30
CA THR A 93 -12.35 -0.08 3.12
C THR A 93 -12.82 0.61 4.41
N LEU A 94 -12.01 1.49 4.98
CA LEU A 94 -12.32 2.22 6.21
C LEU A 94 -13.00 3.58 5.99
N LEU A 95 -12.87 4.23 4.82
CA LEU A 95 -13.58 5.46 4.46
C LEU A 95 -15.04 5.20 4.15
N SER A 96 -15.43 3.95 3.93
CA SER A 96 -16.83 3.55 4.07
C SER A 96 -17.37 3.83 5.50
N ASN A 97 -16.49 3.92 6.52
CA ASN A 97 -16.89 4.08 7.92
C ASN A 97 -16.22 5.23 8.71
N VAL A 98 -15.13 5.87 8.26
CA VAL A 98 -14.34 6.80 9.10
C VAL A 98 -13.81 7.98 8.29
N ALA A 99 -14.69 8.94 8.00
CA ALA A 99 -14.30 10.33 7.86
C ALA A 99 -14.02 10.89 9.26
N LEU A 100 -12.81 10.71 9.82
CA LEU A 100 -12.42 11.44 11.04
C LEU A 100 -10.91 11.37 11.32
N ALA A 101 -10.37 12.54 11.68
CA ALA A 101 -9.14 12.82 12.43
C ALA A 101 -7.91 13.39 11.64
N SER A 102 -7.79 14.72 11.72
CA SER A 102 -6.59 15.55 12.08
C SER A 102 -5.19 14.89 12.13
N ALA A 103 -4.09 15.54 11.77
CA ALA A 103 -3.64 16.79 12.38
C ALA A 103 -2.49 17.52 11.64
N VAL A 104 -2.45 18.82 11.90
CA VAL A 104 -1.44 19.84 11.59
C VAL A 104 -0.05 19.50 12.13
N MET A 105 1.00 19.71 11.35
CA MET A 105 2.30 20.19 11.86
C MET A 105 2.90 21.22 10.90
N ALA A 106 2.83 22.47 11.35
CA ALA A 106 3.60 23.59 10.84
C ALA A 106 5.05 23.56 11.39
N LEU A 107 5.87 24.51 10.93
CA LEU A 107 7.26 24.85 11.30
C LEU A 107 8.32 24.10 10.47
N SER A 108 9.22 24.75 9.72
CA SER A 108 9.77 26.10 9.86
C SER A 108 10.10 26.71 8.51
N VAL A 109 9.68 27.96 8.31
CA VAL A 109 10.24 28.82 7.24
C VAL A 109 11.64 29.22 7.69
N ALA A 110 12.65 28.70 7.00
CA ALA A 110 14.00 29.23 7.04
C ALA A 110 14.00 30.58 6.32
N GLY A 111 13.73 31.66 7.06
CA GLY A 111 13.92 33.03 6.58
C GLY A 111 15.35 33.47 6.81
N VAL A 112 16.28 33.05 5.95
CA VAL A 112 17.61 33.67 5.84
C VAL A 112 17.57 34.61 4.65
N SER A 113 17.87 35.89 4.86
CA SER A 113 18.48 36.86 3.92
C SER A 113 18.19 38.29 4.41
N LEU A 114 19.06 39.30 4.35
CA LEU A 114 20.49 39.45 4.08
C LEU A 114 20.76 40.93 4.46
N SER A 115 21.79 41.21 5.25
CA SER A 115 22.17 42.58 5.62
C SER A 115 22.61 43.40 4.38
N MET A 116 22.04 44.60 4.21
CA MET A 116 22.59 45.73 3.45
C MET A 116 22.69 46.86 4.49
N ILE A 117 23.83 47.38 4.95
CA ILE A 117 24.99 48.03 4.30
C ILE A 117 24.57 49.08 3.25
N ALA A 118 24.33 50.30 3.72
CA ALA A 118 24.57 51.62 3.10
C ALA A 118 23.69 52.63 3.87
N ALA A 119 24.10 53.81 4.31
CA ALA A 119 25.37 54.54 4.31
C ALA A 119 25.27 55.59 5.43
#